data_AF-A0A5S5CAJ1-F1
#
_entry.id   AF-A0A5S5CAJ1-F1
#
_cell.length_a   1.000
_cell.length_b   1.000
_cell.length_c   1.000
_cell.angle_alpha   90.00
_cell.angle_beta   90.00
_cell.angle_gamma   90.00
#
_symmetry.space_group_name_H-M   'P 1'
#
loop_
_entity.id
_entity.type
_entity.pdbx_description
1 polymer ?
#
loop_
_entity_poly.entity_id
_entity_poly.type
_entity_poly.pdbx_seq_one_letter_code
_entity_poly.pdbx_strand_id
1 'polypeptide(L)' 'MKDLFEAIESLFVDVLFLPMDALRALELESWGAANILNWLFMLIGFVAFVYWMKQLKQFNDNNEEDRDPTAHSFLN' A
#
# COMPACT_ATOMS: atom_id res chain seq x y z
N MET A 1 -34.99 26.06 -1.42
CA MET A 1 -33.54 26.03 -1.07
C MET A 1 -33.27 25.09 0.10
N LYS A 2 -34.03 25.15 1.20
CA LYS A 2 -33.89 24.23 2.35
C LYS A 2 -33.91 22.75 1.94
N ASP A 3 -34.91 22.35 1.16
CA ASP A 3 -35.09 20.96 0.72
C ASP A 3 -33.91 20.41 -0.11
N LEU A 4 -33.21 21.27 -0.86
CA LEU A 4 -32.01 20.88 -1.60
C LEU A 4 -30.87 20.53 -0.65
N PHE A 5 -30.66 21.34 0.40
CA PHE A 5 -29.62 21.09 1.40
C PHE A 5 -29.94 19.87 2.27
N GLU A 6 -31.20 19.65 2.63
CA GLU A 6 -31.64 18.44 3.36
C GLU A 6 -31.47 17.17 2.51
N ALA A 7 -31.74 17.23 1.21
CA ALA A 7 -31.48 16.12 0.31
C ALA A 7 -29.98 15.80 0.19
N ILE A 8 -29.12 16.83 0.17
CA ILE A 8 -27.66 16.64 0.19
C ILE A 8 -27.24 16.01 1.51
N GLU A 9 -27.72 16.52 2.65
CA GLU A 9 -27.42 15.95 3.97
C GLU A 9 -27.77 14.46 4.03
N SER A 10 -29.00 14.12 3.65
CA SER A 10 -29.49 12.73 3.61
C SER A 10 -28.63 11.84 2.73
N LEU A 11 -28.23 12.30 1.54
CA LEU A 11 -27.37 11.53 0.65
C LEU A 11 -26.02 11.22 1.32
N PHE A 12 -25.40 12.19 1.98
CA PHE A 12 -24.07 11.98 2.57
C PHE A 12 -24.14 11.22 3.90
N VAL A 13 -24.98 11.64 4.82
CA VAL A 13 -25.04 11.10 6.18
C VAL A 13 -25.71 9.72 6.20
N ASP A 14 -26.87 9.58 5.57
CA ASP A 14 -27.67 8.35 5.70
C ASP A 14 -27.28 7.28 4.68
N VAL A 15 -26.76 7.69 3.51
CA VAL A 15 -26.47 6.76 2.40
C VAL A 15 -24.97 6.57 2.20
N LEU A 16 -24.22 7.61 1.85
CA LEU A 16 -22.81 7.48 1.46
C LEU A 16 -21.89 7.16 2.66
N PHE A 17 -22.24 7.60 3.87
CA PHE A 17 -21.45 7.36 5.07
C PHE A 17 -21.81 6.07 5.82
N LEU A 18 -22.86 5.36 5.40
CA LEU A 18 -23.24 4.07 6.00
C LEU A 18 -22.06 3.08 6.09
N PRO A 19 -21.19 2.92 5.07
CA PRO A 19 -20.01 2.06 5.18
C PRO A 19 -18.99 2.56 6.20
N MET A 20 -18.85 3.88 6.35
CA MET A 20 -17.92 4.50 7.31
C MET A 20 -18.42 4.35 8.74
N ASP A 21 -19.74 4.44 8.96
CA ASP A 21 -20.36 4.14 10.25
C ASP A 21 -20.19 2.67 10.63
N ALA A 22 -20.35 1.76 9.66
CA ALA A 22 -20.10 0.34 9.86
C ALA A 22 -18.63 0.05 10.25
N LEU A 23 -17.67 0.71 9.60
CA LEU A 23 -16.25 0.60 9.97
C LEU A 23 -15.96 1.15 11.37
N ARG A 24 -16.58 2.27 11.75
CA ARG A 24 -16.44 2.86 13.09
C ARG A 24 -17.00 1.93 14.17
N ALA A 25 -18.15 1.31 13.92
CA ALA A 25 -18.72 0.32 14.83
C ALA A 25 -17.80 -0.90 14.97
N LEU A 26 -17.28 -1.39 13.84
CA LEU A 26 -16.36 -2.54 13.81
C LEU A 26 -15.03 -2.24 14.52
N GLU A 27 -14.54 -1.00 14.47
CA GLU A 27 -13.31 -0.58 15.17
C GLU A 27 -13.43 -0.80 16.69
N LEU A 28 -14.59 -0.49 17.28
CA LEU A 28 -14.84 -0.63 18.72
C LEU A 28 -14.86 -2.10 19.16
N GLU A 29 -15.22 -3.02 18.27
CA GLU A 29 -15.23 -4.47 18.55
C GLU A 29 -13.90 -5.14 18.20
N SER A 30 -13.28 -4.74 17.09
CA SER A 30 -12.03 -5.32 16.59
C SER A 30 -11.28 -4.35 15.70
N TRP A 31 -10.31 -3.66 16.30
CA TRP A 31 -9.36 -2.82 15.59
C TRP A 31 -8.67 -3.55 14.41
N GLY A 32 -8.36 -4.84 14.58
CA GLY A 32 -7.71 -5.65 13.54
C GLY A 32 -8.60 -5.87 12.32
N ALA A 33 -9.88 -6.20 12.54
CA ALA A 33 -10.84 -6.41 11.46
C ALA A 33 -11.19 -5.09 10.76
N ALA A 34 -11.33 -3.98 11.50
CA ALA A 34 -11.55 -2.66 10.91
C ALA A 34 -10.40 -2.20 10.00
N ASN A 35 -9.19 -2.75 10.19
CA ASN A 35 -8.00 -2.45 9.40
C ASN A 35 -7.66 -3.52 8.35
N ILE A 36 -8.60 -4.40 7.98
CA ILE A 36 -8.31 -5.53 7.09
C ILE A 36 -7.73 -5.11 5.73
N LEU A 37 -8.17 -3.98 5.16
CA LEU A 37 -7.62 -3.45 3.91
C LEU A 37 -6.15 -3.04 4.05
N ASN A 38 -5.77 -2.45 5.19
CA ASN A 38 -4.37 -2.11 5.47
C ASN A 38 -3.51 -3.36 5.56
N TRP A 39 -4.02 -4.41 6.23
CA TRP A 39 -3.33 -5.71 6.28
C TRP A 39 -3.15 -6.33 4.90
N LEU A 40 -4.16 -6.26 4.02
CA LEU A 40 -4.06 -6.76 2.65
C LEU A 40 -3.01 -5.99 1.84
N PHE A 41 -2.99 -4.66 1.92
CA PHE A 41 -1.98 -3.86 1.21
C PHE A 41 -0.57 -4.13 1.72
N MET A 42 -0.39 -4.26 3.03
CA MET A 42 0.90 -4.63 3.61
C MET A 42 1.36 -6.01 3.14
N LEU A 43 0.45 -6.99 3.06
CA LEU A 43 0.75 -8.33 2.55
C LEU A 43 1.17 -8.30 1.08
N ILE A 44 0.41 -7.59 0.23
CA ILE A 44 0.72 -7.45 -1.19
C ILE A 44 2.09 -6.79 -1.37
N GLY A 45 2.35 -5.68 -0.65
CA GLY A 45 3.65 -4.99 -0.69
C GLY A 45 4.80 -5.89 -0.24
N PHE A 46 4.60 -6.68 0.81
CA PHE A 46 5.60 -7.63 1.28
C PHE A 46 5.91 -8.73 0.25
N VAL A 47 4.89 -9.32 -0.38
CA VAL A 47 5.08 -10.32 -1.44
C VAL A 47 5.83 -9.73 -2.63
N ALA A 48 5.44 -8.53 -3.07
CA ALA A 48 6.13 -7.83 -4.16
C ALA A 48 7.60 -7.52 -3.81
N PHE A 49 7.87 -7.07 -2.58
CA PHE A 49 9.22 -6.84 -2.08
C PHE A 49 10.07 -8.12 -2.10
N VAL A 50 9.56 -9.23 -1.56
CA VAL A 50 10.26 -10.52 -1.57
C VAL A 50 10.50 -11.01 -3.00
N TYR A 51 9.52 -10.86 -3.89
CA TYR A 51 9.68 -11.18 -5.31
C TYR A 51 10.84 -10.37 -5.92
N TRP A 52 10.87 -9.06 -5.70
CA TRP A 52 11.91 -8.20 -6.27
C TRP A 52 13.31 -8.52 -5.71
N MET A 53 13.42 -8.79 -4.40
CA MET A 53 14.68 -9.21 -3.80
C MET A 53 15.20 -10.53 -4.41
N LYS A 54 14.32 -11.47 -4.77
CA LYS A 54 14.71 -12.69 -5.48
C LYS A 54 15.20 -12.41 -6.90
N GLN A 55 14.55 -11.51 -7.62
CA GLN A 55 14.99 -11.09 -8.96
C GLN A 55 16.40 -10.49 -8.90
N LEU A 56 16.65 -9.56 -7.98
CA LEU A 56 17.98 -8.97 -7.79
C LEU A 56 19.04 -10.02 -7.46
N LYS A 57 18.72 -10.97 -6.57
CA LYS A 57 19.62 -12.08 -6.25
C LYS A 57 19.92 -12.93 -7.49
N GLN A 58 18.93 -13.23 -8.31
CA GLN A 58 19.13 -14.00 -9.53
C GLN A 58 20.10 -13.31 -10.49
N PHE A 59 19.95 -12.00 -10.73
CA PHE A 59 20.89 -11.25 -11.57
C PHE A 59 22.31 -11.21 -10.98
N ASN A 60 22.42 -11.00 -9.66
CA ASN A 60 23.71 -11.02 -8.97
C ASN A 60 24.41 -12.39 -9.08
N ASP A 61 23.65 -13.48 -9.04
CA ASP A 61 24.18 -14.85 -9.09
C ASP A 61 24.48 -15.31 -10.54
N ASN A 62 23.92 -14.64 -11.56
CA ASN A 62 24.12 -15.00 -12.97
C ASN A 62 25.53 -14.68 -13.50
N ASN A 63 26.36 -13.93 -12.76
CA ASN A 63 27.75 -13.62 -13.12
C ASN A 63 27.93 -12.98 -14.51
N GLU A 64 26.88 -12.32 -15.01
CA GLU A 64 26.83 -11.56 -16.27
C GLU A 64 27.19 -10.07 -16.07
N GLU A 65 27.26 -9.62 -14.82
CA GLU A 65 27.64 -8.24 -14.50
C GLU A 65 29.15 -8.03 -14.60
N ASP A 66 29.57 -7.05 -15.38
CA ASP A 66 30.93 -6.52 -15.34
C ASP A 66 31.12 -5.72 -14.03
N ARG A 67 32.02 -6.22 -13.19
CA ARG A 67 32.35 -5.63 -11.87
C ARG A 67 33.75 -5.06 -11.83
N ASP A 68 34.43 -4.99 -12.97
CA ASP A 68 35.78 -4.45 -13.02
C ASP A 68 35.74 -2.94 -12.76
N PRO A 69 36.37 -2.46 -11.67
CA PRO A 69 36.43 -1.03 -11.41
C PRO A 69 37.33 -0.36 -12.44
N THR A 70 36.80 0.56 -13.24
CA THR A 70 37.61 1.46 -14.06
C THR A 70 38.33 2.48 -13.16
N ALA A 71 39.49 2.11 -12.65
CA ALA A 71 40.39 3.03 -11.95
C ALA A 71 41.25 3.77 -12.99
N HIS A 72 41.00 5.06 -13.18
CA HIS A 72 41.94 5.92 -13.89
C HIS A 72 43.21 6.08 -13.04
N SER A 73 44.37 5.73 -13.59
CA SER A 73 45.65 6.06 -12.96
C SER A 73 45.82 7.59 -12.98
N PHE A 74 45.66 8.23 -11.83
CA PHE A 74 45.84 9.69 -11.68
C PHE A 74 47.31 10.06 -11.40
N LEU A 75 48.19 9.08 -11.20
CA LEU A 75 49.60 9.29 -10.88
C LEU A 75 50.43 8.28 -11.66
N ASN A 76 50.82 8.67 -12.88
CA ASN A 76 52.03 8.15 -13.51
C ASN A 76 53.21 9.01 -13.08
#